data_AF-A0A9E3R8S9-F1
#
_entry.id   AF-A0A9E3R8S9-F1
#
_cell.length_a   1.000
_cell.length_b   1.000
_cell.length_c   1.000
_cell.angle_alpha   90.00
_cell.angle_beta   90.00
_cell.angle_gamma   90.00
#
_symmetry.space_group_name_H-M   'P 1'
#
loop_
_entity.id
_entity.type
_entity.pdbx_description
1 polymer ?
#
loop_
_entity_poly.entity_id
_entity_poly.type
_entity_poly.pdbx_seq_one_letter_code
_entity_poly.pdbx_strand_id
1 'polypeptide(L)'
;MAADVTVPMAGLGLVDGIAAVREALARDTLDGRAHLIWQPTGGGLSADGQHGFTYGFTMLARADGTQVPGKYLAYWVRDARGWRMRAYRRIRRTGAPADSARRPGVLPGALVPPVSDVAAIERHRASLLFAERAFARESQEIGLQAGFARFGSPQAMNLGGPATPGFTFGNIAIAALVSAGGPPGKSAVDWWPERALVASSGDLGVTFGYITPNDPPAAGQPRPRFPFFTVWHRASPDAPWRYVAE
;
A
#
# COMPACT_ATOMS: atom_id res chain seq x y z
N MET A 1 -8.38 13.68 4.77
CA MET A 1 -8.79 12.35 4.25
C MET A 1 -10.15 12.47 3.56
N ALA A 2 -10.45 11.59 2.62
CA ALA A 2 -11.79 11.48 2.02
C ALA A 2 -12.80 10.89 3.00
N ALA A 3 -14.10 11.05 2.72
CA ALA A 3 -15.16 10.49 3.57
C ALA A 3 -15.12 8.95 3.60
N ASP A 4 -14.67 8.34 2.50
CA ASP A 4 -14.57 6.92 2.22
C ASP A 4 -13.12 6.41 2.21
N VAL A 5 -12.26 7.01 3.05
CA VAL A 5 -10.88 6.57 3.24
C VAL A 5 -10.83 5.17 3.86
N THR A 6 -9.84 4.38 3.47
CA THR A 6 -9.52 3.09 4.08
C THR A 6 -8.17 3.13 4.77
N VAL A 7 -8.11 2.58 5.98
CA VAL A 7 -6.86 2.47 6.75
C VAL A 7 -6.73 1.04 7.27
N PRO A 8 -5.71 0.27 6.82
CA PRO A 8 -5.33 -0.97 7.48
C PRO A 8 -4.84 -0.67 8.91
N MET A 9 -5.52 -1.24 9.91
CA MET A 9 -5.16 -1.07 11.31
C MET A 9 -4.96 -2.44 11.97
N ALA A 10 -3.82 -2.62 12.63
CA ALA A 10 -3.54 -3.83 13.38
C ALA A 10 -4.61 -4.07 14.45
N GLY A 11 -5.18 -5.28 14.49
CA GLY A 11 -6.25 -5.66 15.41
C GLY A 11 -7.66 -5.16 15.05
N LEU A 12 -7.80 -4.22 14.09
CA LEU A 12 -9.11 -3.69 13.65
C LEU A 12 -9.44 -4.03 12.18
N GLY A 13 -8.48 -4.53 11.41
CA GLY A 13 -8.69 -4.88 10.01
C GLY A 13 -8.66 -3.66 9.08
N LEU A 14 -9.43 -3.71 7.99
CA LEU A 14 -9.65 -2.56 7.11
C LEU A 14 -10.70 -1.65 7.74
N VAL A 15 -10.26 -0.49 8.26
CA VAL A 15 -11.17 0.51 8.83
C VAL A 15 -11.60 1.46 7.71
N ASP A 16 -12.89 1.44 7.41
CA ASP A 16 -13.50 2.21 6.32
C ASP A 16 -14.28 3.43 6.82
N GLY A 17 -14.04 4.56 6.16
CA GLY A 17 -14.71 5.82 6.41
C GLY A 17 -13.99 6.70 7.44
N ILE A 18 -13.98 8.02 7.20
CA ILE A 18 -13.25 8.97 8.04
C ILE A 18 -13.76 9.01 9.49
N ALA A 19 -15.04 8.73 9.72
CA ALA A 19 -15.63 8.68 11.05
C ALA A 19 -15.04 7.50 11.86
N ALA A 20 -15.07 6.29 11.30
CA ALA A 20 -14.52 5.10 11.93
C ALA A 20 -13.00 5.21 12.13
N VAL A 21 -12.28 5.78 11.16
CA VAL A 21 -10.84 6.04 11.29
C VAL A 21 -10.54 7.00 12.44
N ARG A 22 -11.31 8.10 12.57
CA ARG A 22 -11.15 9.04 13.69
C ARG A 22 -11.44 8.39 15.03
N GLU A 23 -12.51 7.60 15.11
CA GLU A 23 -12.84 6.85 16.33
C GLU A 23 -11.73 5.89 16.72
N ALA A 24 -11.22 5.10 15.75
CA ALA A 24 -10.13 4.16 16.00
C ALA A 24 -8.84 4.86 16.44
N LEU A 25 -8.49 5.99 15.83
CA LEU A 25 -7.32 6.80 16.23
C LEU A 25 -7.50 7.45 17.61
N ALA A 26 -8.72 7.85 17.97
CA ALA A 26 -9.01 8.44 19.27
C ALA A 26 -8.86 7.46 20.44
N ARG A 27 -8.87 6.14 20.18
CA ARG A 27 -8.62 5.10 21.20
C ARG A 27 -7.16 5.11 21.68
N ASP A 28 -6.22 5.58 20.87
CA ASP A 28 -4.85 5.83 21.31
C ASP A 28 -4.80 7.22 21.98
N THR A 29 -4.99 7.25 23.30
CA THR A 29 -5.04 8.49 24.09
C THR A 29 -3.73 9.30 24.04
N LEU A 30 -2.62 8.67 23.63
CA LEU A 30 -1.34 9.34 23.42
C LEU A 30 -1.29 10.13 22.11
N ASP A 31 -2.17 9.81 21.14
CA ASP A 31 -2.24 10.47 19.84
C ASP A 31 -3.29 11.60 19.81
N GLY A 32 -4.19 11.70 20.80
CA GLY A 32 -5.33 12.64 20.80
C GLY A 32 -5.00 14.14 20.76
N ARG A 33 -3.77 14.51 21.12
CA ARG A 33 -3.20 15.87 20.98
C ARG A 33 -1.89 15.88 20.19
N ALA A 34 -1.62 14.81 19.46
CA ALA A 34 -0.38 14.68 18.73
C ALA A 34 -0.44 15.38 17.37
N HIS A 35 0.70 15.94 16.95
CA HIS A 35 0.88 16.56 15.64
C HIS A 35 1.72 15.66 14.75
N LEU A 36 1.24 15.40 13.54
CA LEU A 36 1.95 14.58 12.57
C LEU A 36 2.62 15.48 11.53
N ILE A 37 3.94 15.36 11.40
CA ILE A 37 4.73 15.99 10.36
C ILE A 37 5.02 14.94 9.29
N TRP A 38 4.73 15.26 8.03
CA TRP A 38 5.05 14.43 6.88
C TRP A 38 6.27 14.97 6.13
N GLN A 39 7.17 14.06 5.76
CA GLN A 39 8.27 14.32 4.85
C GLN A 39 8.18 13.31 3.68
N PRO A 40 7.46 13.65 2.60
CA PRO A 40 7.39 12.81 1.41
C PRO A 40 8.78 12.63 0.78
N THR A 41 9.12 11.40 0.41
CA THR A 41 10.37 11.07 -0.28
C THR A 41 10.15 10.57 -1.70
N GLY A 42 8.97 10.06 -2.02
CA GLY A 42 8.62 9.69 -3.39
C GLY A 42 7.12 9.46 -3.55
N GLY A 43 6.74 9.06 -4.76
CA GLY A 43 5.33 8.86 -5.11
C GLY A 43 5.15 8.58 -6.59
N GLY A 44 3.91 8.72 -7.05
CA GLY A 44 3.55 8.58 -8.45
C GLY A 44 2.19 9.19 -8.75
N LEU A 45 1.89 9.31 -10.04
CA LEU A 45 0.68 9.94 -10.56
C LEU A 45 0.11 9.06 -11.68
N SER A 46 -1.22 9.04 -11.84
CA SER A 46 -1.87 8.46 -13.01
C SER A 46 -1.78 9.39 -14.23
N ALA A 47 -1.92 8.82 -15.43
CA ALA A 47 -1.98 9.55 -16.69
C ALA A 47 -3.15 10.56 -16.73
N ASP A 48 -4.29 10.26 -16.10
CA ASP A 48 -5.39 11.22 -15.99
C ASP A 48 -5.17 12.35 -14.97
N GLY A 49 -4.08 12.30 -14.20
CA GLY A 49 -3.76 13.28 -13.16
C GLY A 49 -4.75 13.34 -11.99
N GLN A 50 -5.60 12.33 -11.84
CA GLN A 50 -6.63 12.27 -10.79
C GLN A 50 -6.25 11.34 -9.64
N HIS A 51 -5.32 10.42 -9.84
CA HIS A 51 -4.86 9.49 -8.81
C HIS A 51 -3.37 9.66 -8.59
N GLY A 52 -2.92 9.41 -7.36
CA GLY A 52 -1.52 9.43 -7.04
C GLY A 52 -1.24 8.70 -5.75
N PHE A 53 0.04 8.43 -5.48
CA PHE A 53 0.46 7.93 -4.18
C PHE A 53 1.70 8.67 -3.72
N THR A 54 1.90 8.71 -2.41
CA THR A 54 3.10 9.27 -1.81
C THR A 54 3.55 8.36 -0.68
N TYR A 55 4.86 8.23 -0.52
CA TYR A 55 5.45 7.60 0.64
C TYR A 55 6.55 8.50 1.21
N GLY A 56 6.89 8.27 2.46
CA GLY A 56 7.92 9.03 3.12
C GLY A 56 7.93 8.79 4.62
N PHE A 57 8.59 9.71 5.32
CA PHE A 57 8.74 9.62 6.76
C PHE A 57 7.67 10.44 7.47
N THR A 58 7.36 10.02 8.68
CA THR A 58 6.52 10.77 9.59
C THR A 58 7.25 11.04 10.89
N MET A 59 6.99 12.18 11.50
CA MET A 59 7.29 12.40 12.91
C MET A 59 5.98 12.73 13.63
N LEU A 60 5.60 11.90 14.59
CA LEU A 60 4.47 12.19 15.45
C LEU A 60 4.99 12.82 16.74
N ALA A 61 4.71 14.11 16.93
CA ALA A 61 4.97 14.83 18.16
C ALA A 61 3.77 14.66 19.10
N ARG A 62 3.93 13.93 20.20
CA ARG A 62 2.89 13.75 21.22
C ARG A 62 2.79 14.95 22.15
N ALA A 63 1.71 15.00 22.91
CA ALA A 63 1.44 16.08 23.86
C ALA A 63 2.47 16.19 24.99
N ASP A 64 3.12 15.08 25.34
CA ASP A 64 4.20 15.01 26.33
C ASP A 64 5.58 15.40 25.75
N GLY A 65 5.64 15.83 24.49
CA GLY A 65 6.87 16.15 23.77
C GLY A 65 7.58 14.95 23.15
N THR A 66 7.10 13.71 23.37
CA THR A 66 7.68 12.50 22.79
C THR A 66 7.58 12.55 21.27
N GLN A 67 8.70 12.33 20.60
CA GLN A 67 8.80 12.24 19.14
C GLN A 67 8.79 10.78 18.70
N VAL A 68 7.79 10.38 17.92
CA VAL A 68 7.67 9.01 17.40
C VAL A 68 7.95 9.00 15.90
N PRO A 69 9.13 8.53 15.48
CA PRO A 69 9.43 8.40 14.06
C PRO A 69 8.60 7.27 13.44
N GLY A 70 8.23 7.47 12.17
CA GLY A 70 7.50 6.49 11.39
C GLY A 70 7.77 6.60 9.90
N LYS A 71 7.13 5.70 9.16
CA LYS A 71 7.02 5.71 7.70
C LYS A 71 5.55 5.68 7.33
N TYR A 72 5.22 6.21 6.16
CA TYR A 72 3.87 6.15 5.64
C TYR A 72 3.84 5.82 4.15
N LEU A 73 2.70 5.27 3.76
CA LEU A 73 2.25 5.16 2.37
C LEU A 73 0.82 5.69 2.31
N ALA A 74 0.54 6.57 1.36
CA ALA A 74 -0.77 7.16 1.15
C ALA A 74 -1.16 7.09 -0.32
N TYR A 75 -2.41 6.73 -0.58
CA TYR A 75 -3.03 6.82 -1.90
C TYR A 75 -4.02 7.98 -1.92
N TRP A 76 -3.99 8.77 -2.97
CA TRP A 76 -4.72 10.02 -3.13
C TRP A 76 -5.58 9.97 -4.39
N VAL A 77 -6.79 10.51 -4.29
CA VAL A 77 -7.66 10.76 -5.43
C VAL A 77 -8.07 12.22 -5.40
N ARG A 78 -8.01 12.88 -6.56
CA ARG A 78 -8.43 14.25 -6.76
C ARG A 78 -9.91 14.27 -7.13
N ASP A 79 -10.69 15.01 -6.35
CA ASP A 79 -12.08 15.31 -6.67
C ASP A 79 -12.26 16.83 -6.86
N ALA A 80 -13.51 17.27 -7.03
CA ALA A 80 -13.85 18.70 -7.19
C ALA A 80 -13.38 19.59 -6.02
N ARG A 81 -13.12 19.00 -4.85
CA ARG A 81 -12.63 19.68 -3.64
C ARG A 81 -11.11 19.53 -3.47
N GLY A 82 -10.41 18.98 -4.45
CA GLY A 82 -8.95 18.80 -4.46
C GLY A 82 -8.50 17.38 -4.10
N TRP A 83 -7.23 17.22 -3.77
CA TRP A 83 -6.64 15.93 -3.44
C TRP A 83 -7.11 15.44 -2.07
N ARG A 84 -7.65 14.21 -2.04
CA ARG A 84 -8.08 13.54 -0.81
C ARG A 84 -7.45 12.16 -0.70
N MET A 85 -6.90 11.89 0.48
CA MET A 85 -6.37 10.57 0.81
C MET A 85 -7.49 9.53 0.88
N ARG A 86 -7.35 8.44 0.12
CA ARG A 86 -8.26 7.29 0.02
C ARG A 86 -7.69 6.01 0.64
N ALA A 87 -6.37 5.90 0.72
CA ALA A 87 -5.70 4.85 1.50
C ALA A 87 -4.60 5.46 2.35
N TYR A 88 -4.39 4.93 3.54
CA TYR A 88 -3.27 5.34 4.41
C TYR A 88 -2.76 4.20 5.24
N ARG A 89 -1.44 4.02 5.27
CA ARG A 89 -0.75 3.11 6.17
C ARG A 89 0.38 3.87 6.84
N ARG A 90 0.51 3.71 8.15
CA ARG A 90 1.61 4.26 8.95
C ARG A 90 2.20 3.13 9.78
N ILE A 91 3.52 3.04 9.80
CA ILE A 91 4.25 2.15 10.70
C ILE A 91 5.24 2.95 11.53
N ARG A 92 5.34 2.61 12.82
CA ARG A 92 6.42 3.12 13.67
C ARG A 92 7.74 2.52 13.18
N ARG A 93 8.83 3.26 13.31
CA ARG A 93 10.18 2.76 13.01
C ARG A 93 11.09 2.93 14.21
N THR A 94 12.04 2.02 14.37
CA THR A 94 13.14 2.18 15.32
C THR A 94 14.35 2.81 14.63
N GLY A 95 15.07 3.69 15.32
CA GLY A 95 16.28 4.35 14.81
C GLY A 95 16.05 5.55 13.88
N ALA A 96 17.14 6.15 13.39
CA ALA A 96 17.14 7.25 12.43
C ALA A 96 16.92 6.73 10.98
N PRO A 97 16.41 7.55 10.05
CA PRO A 97 16.15 7.06 8.70
C PRO A 97 17.50 6.89 8.00
N ALA A 98 17.72 5.75 7.36
CA ALA A 98 18.96 5.47 6.65
C ALA A 98 19.17 6.39 5.43
N ASP A 99 18.07 6.77 4.77
CA ASP A 99 18.04 7.67 3.62
C ASP A 99 16.68 8.39 3.58
N SER A 100 16.69 9.71 3.45
CA SER A 100 15.49 10.55 3.29
C SER A 100 15.52 11.41 2.02
N ALA A 101 16.43 11.09 1.10
CA ALA A 101 16.51 11.76 -0.18
C ALA A 101 15.24 11.55 -1.02
N ARG A 102 14.92 12.57 -1.82
CA ARG A 102 13.84 12.48 -2.79
C ARG A 102 14.20 11.46 -3.88
N ARG A 103 13.24 10.60 -4.21
CA ARG A 103 13.32 9.60 -5.27
C ARG A 103 12.53 10.05 -6.50
N PRO A 104 12.93 9.66 -7.71
CA PRO A 104 12.11 9.85 -8.90
C PRO A 104 10.72 9.24 -8.72
N GLY A 105 9.70 9.90 -9.25
CA GLY A 105 8.34 9.42 -9.18
C GLY A 105 8.02 8.35 -10.21
N VAL A 106 7.07 7.48 -9.90
CA VAL A 106 6.41 6.60 -10.88
C VAL A 106 5.43 7.46 -11.67
N LEU A 107 5.84 7.91 -12.85
CA LEU A 107 5.09 8.83 -13.69
C LEU A 107 4.64 8.14 -14.99
N PRO A 108 3.49 8.55 -15.54
CA PRO A 108 3.02 8.08 -16.83
C PRO A 108 3.90 8.68 -17.94
N GLY A 109 3.99 8.00 -19.09
CA GLY A 109 4.74 8.51 -20.25
C GLY A 109 4.12 9.79 -20.85
N ALA A 110 2.81 9.97 -20.68
CA ALA A 110 2.08 11.16 -21.08
C ALA A 110 0.83 11.35 -20.20
N LEU A 111 0.36 12.59 -20.07
CA LEU A 111 -0.95 12.87 -19.49
C LEU A 111 -2.04 12.63 -20.53
N VAL A 112 -3.19 12.12 -20.07
CA VAL A 112 -4.39 11.90 -20.89
C VAL A 112 -5.60 12.57 -20.23
N PRO A 113 -6.64 12.95 -20.99
CA PRO A 113 -7.89 13.40 -20.38
C PRO A 113 -8.53 12.31 -19.51
N PRO A 114 -9.14 12.65 -18.36
CA PRO A 114 -9.92 11.70 -17.59
C PRO A 114 -11.07 11.11 -18.41
N VAL A 115 -11.32 9.82 -18.21
CA VAL A 115 -12.41 9.09 -18.85
C VAL A 115 -13.61 9.04 -17.90
N SER A 116 -14.81 9.33 -18.39
CA SER A 116 -16.06 9.23 -17.61
C SER A 116 -16.90 7.99 -17.91
N ASP A 117 -16.49 7.17 -18.88
CA ASP A 117 -17.14 5.89 -19.20
C ASP A 117 -17.00 4.91 -18.03
N VAL A 118 -18.12 4.71 -17.32
CA VAL A 118 -18.23 3.80 -16.18
C VAL A 118 -17.84 2.37 -16.57
N ALA A 119 -18.21 1.91 -17.77
CA ALA A 119 -17.88 0.55 -18.20
C ALA A 119 -16.38 0.38 -18.44
N ALA A 120 -15.69 1.39 -18.98
CA ALA A 120 -14.24 1.40 -19.11
C ALA A 120 -13.54 1.38 -17.75
N ILE A 121 -13.97 2.22 -16.82
CA ILE A 121 -13.41 2.29 -15.47
C ILE A 121 -13.58 0.95 -14.75
N GLU A 122 -14.74 0.30 -14.85
CA GLU A 122 -14.96 -1.01 -14.23
C GLU A 122 -14.15 -2.13 -14.89
N ARG A 123 -13.90 -2.07 -16.22
CA ARG A 123 -12.93 -2.99 -16.87
C ARG A 123 -11.53 -2.80 -16.31
N HIS A 124 -11.08 -1.57 -16.08
CA HIS A 124 -9.78 -1.30 -15.46
C HIS A 124 -9.72 -1.82 -14.02
N ARG A 125 -10.79 -1.64 -13.23
CA ARG A 125 -10.87 -2.13 -11.85
C ARG A 125 -10.83 -3.66 -11.81
N ALA A 126 -11.59 -4.32 -12.68
CA ALA A 126 -11.61 -5.77 -12.80
C ALA A 126 -10.23 -6.33 -13.21
N SER A 127 -9.56 -5.66 -14.15
CA SER A 127 -8.18 -5.98 -14.58
C SER A 127 -7.19 -5.91 -13.41
N LEU A 128 -7.27 -4.85 -12.59
CA LEU A 128 -6.41 -4.69 -11.42
C LEU A 128 -6.66 -5.78 -10.35
N LEU A 129 -7.93 -6.06 -10.04
CA LEU A 129 -8.28 -7.14 -9.11
C LEU A 129 -7.82 -8.51 -9.63
N PHE A 130 -7.88 -8.73 -10.95
CA PHE A 130 -7.37 -9.94 -11.57
C PHE A 130 -5.85 -10.06 -11.40
N ALA A 131 -5.10 -8.97 -11.59
CA ALA A 131 -3.65 -8.96 -11.41
C ALA A 131 -3.23 -9.32 -9.98
N GLU A 132 -3.91 -8.75 -8.97
CA GLU A 132 -3.65 -9.08 -7.56
C GLU A 132 -3.97 -10.54 -7.22
N ARG A 133 -5.09 -11.09 -7.72
CA ARG A 133 -5.40 -12.52 -7.55
C ARG A 133 -4.40 -13.42 -8.28
N ALA A 134 -3.93 -13.00 -9.45
CA ALA A 134 -2.90 -13.73 -10.19
C ALA A 134 -1.58 -13.73 -9.42
N PHE A 135 -1.21 -12.60 -8.81
CA PHE A 135 -0.05 -12.52 -7.94
C PHE A 135 -0.16 -13.48 -6.74
N ALA A 136 -1.26 -13.43 -5.99
CA ALA A 136 -1.50 -14.33 -4.86
C ALA A 136 -1.41 -15.80 -5.26
N ARG A 137 -2.14 -16.19 -6.30
CA ARG A 137 -2.20 -17.58 -6.79
C ARG A 137 -0.84 -18.05 -7.28
N GLU A 138 -0.18 -17.30 -8.16
CA GLU A 138 1.12 -17.70 -8.69
C GLU A 138 2.16 -17.78 -7.58
N SER A 139 2.13 -16.89 -6.58
CA SER A 139 3.00 -16.99 -5.40
C SER A 139 2.82 -18.28 -4.59
N GLN A 140 1.63 -18.90 -4.59
CA GLN A 140 1.45 -20.23 -4.00
C GLN A 140 2.18 -21.32 -4.82
N GLU A 141 2.26 -21.16 -6.13
CA GLU A 141 2.83 -22.13 -7.06
C GLU A 141 4.36 -22.02 -7.16
N ILE A 142 4.89 -20.80 -7.29
CA ILE A 142 6.33 -20.54 -7.52
C ILE A 142 7.07 -20.05 -6.27
N GLY A 143 6.35 -19.88 -5.16
CA GLY A 143 6.86 -19.35 -3.91
C GLY A 143 6.85 -17.81 -3.84
N LEU A 144 6.90 -17.30 -2.60
CA LEU A 144 6.72 -15.88 -2.31
C LEU A 144 7.80 -15.02 -2.98
N GLN A 145 9.07 -15.43 -2.88
CA GLN A 145 10.20 -14.69 -3.45
C GLN A 145 10.06 -14.52 -4.97
N ALA A 146 9.80 -15.62 -5.70
CA ALA A 146 9.70 -15.58 -7.15
C ALA A 146 8.46 -14.78 -7.60
N GLY A 147 7.34 -14.89 -6.89
CA GLY A 147 6.16 -14.08 -7.16
C GLY A 147 6.42 -12.58 -6.99
N PHE A 148 7.02 -12.16 -5.88
CA PHE A 148 7.35 -10.74 -5.66
C PHE A 148 8.34 -10.21 -6.70
N ALA A 149 9.34 -11.01 -7.09
CA ALA A 149 10.26 -10.64 -8.15
C ALA A 149 9.54 -10.50 -9.50
N ARG A 150 8.60 -11.39 -9.81
CA ARG A 150 7.85 -11.41 -11.07
C ARG A 150 6.84 -10.28 -11.18
N PHE A 151 6.05 -10.01 -10.14
CA PHE A 151 4.94 -9.04 -10.19
C PHE A 151 5.36 -7.61 -9.82
N GLY A 152 6.54 -7.44 -9.23
CA GLY A 152 7.04 -6.14 -8.82
C GLY A 152 7.62 -5.30 -9.94
N SER A 153 7.49 -3.99 -9.79
CA SER A 153 8.26 -3.03 -10.57
C SER A 153 9.72 -2.99 -10.08
N PRO A 154 10.71 -2.81 -10.97
CA PRO A 154 12.08 -2.46 -10.58
C PRO A 154 12.17 -1.15 -9.76
N GLN A 155 11.14 -0.30 -9.85
CA GLN A 155 11.03 0.95 -9.08
C GLN A 155 10.17 0.80 -7.81
N ALA A 156 9.71 -0.42 -7.50
CA ALA A 156 8.83 -0.65 -6.37
C ALA A 156 9.49 -0.26 -5.05
N MET A 157 8.67 0.14 -4.08
CA MET A 157 9.08 0.38 -2.70
C MET A 157 8.26 -0.47 -1.74
N ASN A 158 8.89 -0.90 -0.65
CA ASN A 158 8.19 -1.56 0.45
C ASN A 158 8.51 -0.84 1.76
N LEU A 159 7.46 -0.61 2.56
CA LEU A 159 7.54 -0.02 3.88
C LEU A 159 8.41 -0.83 4.82
N GLY A 160 8.47 -2.15 4.69
CA GLY A 160 9.16 -3.04 5.61
C GLY A 160 8.53 -3.08 7.00
N GLY A 161 9.22 -3.72 7.94
CA GLY A 161 8.79 -3.79 9.33
C GLY A 161 9.26 -2.59 10.17
N PRO A 162 8.89 -2.54 11.47
CA PRO A 162 9.39 -1.54 12.41
C PRO A 162 10.91 -1.56 12.57
N ALA A 163 11.54 -2.73 12.40
CA ALA A 163 12.98 -2.92 12.49
C ALA A 163 13.74 -2.50 11.21
N THR A 164 13.05 -2.19 10.12
CA THR A 164 13.66 -1.67 8.89
C THR A 164 13.70 -0.14 8.98
N PRO A 165 14.86 0.52 9.17
CA PRO A 165 14.87 1.97 9.44
C PRO A 165 14.43 2.83 8.24
N GLY A 166 14.67 2.33 7.02
CA GLY A 166 14.28 2.94 5.76
C GLY A 166 13.21 2.14 4.99
N PHE A 167 13.24 2.29 3.67
CA PHE A 167 12.41 1.52 2.72
C PHE A 167 13.30 0.52 1.97
N THR A 168 12.70 -0.56 1.48
CA THR A 168 13.36 -1.47 0.54
C THR A 168 12.89 -1.15 -0.87
N PHE A 169 13.82 -0.99 -1.81
CA PHE A 169 13.53 -0.59 -3.17
C PHE A 169 13.91 -1.67 -4.18
N GLY A 170 13.10 -1.81 -5.22
CA GLY A 170 13.27 -2.78 -6.30
C GLY A 170 12.65 -4.13 -5.97
N ASN A 171 11.90 -4.68 -6.92
CA ASN A 171 11.23 -5.97 -6.84
C ASN A 171 12.13 -7.11 -6.33
N ILE A 172 13.41 -7.19 -6.74
CA ILE A 172 14.32 -8.25 -6.29
C ILE A 172 14.69 -8.11 -4.81
N ALA A 173 14.99 -6.90 -4.34
CA ALA A 173 15.32 -6.69 -2.93
C ALA A 173 14.08 -6.84 -2.04
N ILE A 174 12.91 -6.41 -2.52
CA ILE A 174 11.63 -6.61 -1.83
C ILE A 174 11.33 -8.11 -1.75
N ALA A 175 11.50 -8.85 -2.85
CA ALA A 175 11.33 -10.30 -2.87
C ALA A 175 12.18 -11.01 -1.81
N ALA A 176 13.46 -10.64 -1.70
CA ALA A 176 14.36 -11.19 -0.68
C ALA A 176 13.93 -10.81 0.75
N LEU A 177 13.44 -9.57 0.95
CA LEU A 177 12.94 -9.11 2.25
C LEU A 177 11.72 -9.92 2.70
N VAL A 178 10.71 -10.04 1.84
CA VAL A 178 9.42 -10.64 2.22
C VAL A 178 9.48 -12.16 2.36
N SER A 179 10.43 -12.82 1.69
CA SER A 179 10.65 -14.26 1.80
C SER A 179 11.65 -14.65 2.89
N ALA A 180 12.30 -13.68 3.55
CA ALA A 180 13.32 -13.94 4.55
C ALA A 180 12.75 -14.78 5.71
N GLY A 181 13.39 -15.92 5.98
CA GLY A 181 12.94 -16.87 7.02
C GLY A 181 11.71 -17.71 6.64
N GLY A 182 11.18 -17.57 5.42
CA GLY A 182 10.08 -18.39 4.91
C GLY A 182 10.53 -19.74 4.34
N PRO A 183 9.59 -20.67 4.10
CA PRO A 183 9.89 -21.97 3.51
C PRO A 183 10.39 -21.80 2.05
N PRO A 184 11.46 -22.51 1.65
CA PRO A 184 12.00 -22.41 0.30
C PRO A 184 10.98 -22.91 -0.73
N GLY A 185 10.83 -22.16 -1.83
CA GLY A 185 9.96 -22.53 -2.95
C GLY A 185 8.46 -22.56 -2.64
N LYS A 186 8.03 -22.05 -1.48
CA LYS A 186 6.62 -21.98 -1.08
C LYS A 186 6.26 -20.57 -0.60
N SER A 187 4.98 -20.25 -0.60
CA SER A 187 4.50 -19.07 0.11
C SER A 187 4.18 -19.41 1.56
N ALA A 188 4.66 -18.60 2.51
CA ALA A 188 4.28 -18.70 3.92
C ALA A 188 2.87 -18.14 4.18
N VAL A 189 2.34 -17.36 3.24
CA VAL A 189 1.07 -16.64 3.36
C VAL A 189 0.23 -16.80 2.10
N ASP A 190 -1.07 -16.75 2.25
CA ASP A 190 -2.02 -16.53 1.17
C ASP A 190 -2.69 -15.17 1.37
N TRP A 191 -3.24 -14.60 0.30
CA TRP A 191 -3.94 -13.33 0.38
C TRP A 191 -4.98 -13.16 -0.71
N TRP A 192 -5.95 -12.29 -0.45
CA TRP A 192 -7.03 -12.03 -1.39
C TRP A 192 -7.45 -10.56 -1.37
N PRO A 193 -7.63 -9.92 -2.54
CA PRO A 193 -8.22 -8.58 -2.61
C PRO A 193 -9.73 -8.61 -2.45
N GLU A 194 -10.25 -7.76 -1.58
CA GLU A 194 -11.68 -7.54 -1.41
C GLU A 194 -12.19 -6.43 -2.34
N ARG A 195 -11.36 -5.42 -2.62
CA ARG A 195 -11.74 -4.29 -3.48
C ARG A 195 -10.53 -3.56 -4.05
N ALA A 196 -10.79 -2.67 -5.00
CA ALA A 196 -9.77 -1.82 -5.60
C ALA A 196 -10.32 -0.42 -5.92
N LEU A 197 -9.42 0.56 -6.00
CA LEU A 197 -9.64 1.83 -6.69
C LEU A 197 -8.70 1.89 -7.89
N VAL A 198 -9.14 2.45 -9.00
CA VAL A 198 -8.33 2.60 -10.22
C VAL A 198 -8.56 3.98 -10.81
N ALA A 199 -7.51 4.57 -11.35
CA ALA A 199 -7.60 5.80 -12.14
C ALA A 199 -8.44 5.57 -13.39
N SER A 200 -9.10 6.61 -13.90
CA SER A 200 -9.90 6.51 -15.13
C SER A 200 -9.04 6.19 -16.36
N SER A 201 -7.77 6.60 -16.36
CA SER A 201 -6.76 6.20 -17.35
C SER A 201 -6.35 4.72 -17.27
N GLY A 202 -6.72 4.03 -16.19
CA GLY A 202 -6.49 2.60 -16.03
C GLY A 202 -5.04 2.20 -15.82
N ASP A 203 -4.13 3.13 -15.54
CA ASP A 203 -2.68 2.92 -15.42
C ASP A 203 -2.16 2.92 -13.97
N LEU A 204 -2.92 3.46 -13.01
CA LEU A 204 -2.60 3.48 -11.59
C LEU A 204 -3.81 3.01 -10.76
N GLY A 205 -3.56 2.23 -9.71
CA GLY A 205 -4.61 1.78 -8.82
C GLY A 205 -4.10 1.30 -7.47
N VAL A 206 -5.02 0.98 -6.57
CA VAL A 206 -4.75 0.39 -5.27
C VAL A 206 -5.74 -0.73 -4.98
N THR A 207 -5.24 -1.88 -4.51
CA THR A 207 -6.04 -3.02 -4.04
C THR A 207 -6.05 -3.03 -2.52
N PHE A 208 -7.11 -3.57 -1.92
CA PHE A 208 -7.25 -3.73 -0.47
C PHE A 208 -7.68 -5.16 -0.18
N GLY A 209 -7.16 -5.74 0.89
CA GLY A 209 -7.54 -7.10 1.24
C GLY A 209 -6.91 -7.57 2.55
N TYR A 210 -6.84 -8.88 2.70
CA TYR A 210 -6.25 -9.53 3.85
C TYR A 210 -5.25 -10.59 3.45
N ILE A 211 -4.15 -10.65 4.21
CA ILE A 211 -3.15 -11.70 4.19
C ILE A 211 -3.47 -12.68 5.33
N THR A 212 -3.31 -13.97 5.09
CA THR A 212 -3.45 -15.04 6.07
C THR A 212 -2.22 -15.94 6.05
N PRO A 213 -1.64 -16.32 7.20
CA PRO A 213 -0.61 -17.36 7.23
C PRO A 213 -1.17 -18.67 6.68
N ASN A 214 -0.34 -19.44 5.96
CA ASN A 214 -0.70 -20.77 5.48
C ASN A 214 -0.70 -21.79 6.62
N ASP A 215 0.23 -21.66 7.56
CA ASP A 215 0.32 -22.49 8.75
C ASP A 215 -0.98 -22.46 9.57
N PRO A 216 -1.36 -23.58 10.20
CA PRO A 216 -2.57 -23.64 11.01
C PRO A 216 -2.44 -22.71 12.23
N PRO A 217 -3.55 -22.07 12.67
CA PRO A 217 -3.53 -21.32 13.91
C PRO A 217 -3.27 -22.25 15.11
N ALA A 218 -2.80 -21.67 16.21
CA ALA A 218 -2.72 -22.38 17.48
C ALA A 218 -4.10 -22.94 17.88
N ALA A 219 -4.11 -24.08 18.58
CA ALA A 219 -5.34 -24.76 18.97
C ALA A 219 -6.30 -23.80 19.72
N GLY A 220 -7.55 -23.74 19.25
CA GLY A 220 -8.58 -22.87 19.84
C GLY A 220 -8.50 -21.39 19.44
N GLN A 221 -7.53 -20.98 18.61
CA GLN A 221 -7.42 -19.61 18.11
C GLN A 221 -7.96 -19.49 16.67
N PRO A 222 -8.63 -18.37 16.32
CA PRO A 222 -8.99 -18.11 14.94
C PRO A 222 -7.73 -17.88 14.08
N ARG A 223 -7.83 -18.17 12.77
CA ARG A 223 -6.75 -17.84 11.83
C ARG A 223 -6.55 -16.32 11.78
N PRO A 224 -5.35 -15.79 12.04
CA PRO A 224 -5.11 -14.36 11.98
C PRO A 224 -5.23 -13.85 10.54
N ARG A 225 -5.80 -12.65 10.39
CA ARG A 225 -5.90 -11.92 9.11
C ARG A 225 -5.22 -10.57 9.26
N PHE A 226 -4.34 -10.23 8.33
CA PHE A 226 -3.60 -8.97 8.34
C PHE A 226 -4.09 -8.08 7.19
N PRO A 227 -4.67 -6.90 7.47
CA PRO A 227 -5.15 -6.02 6.42
C PRO A 227 -3.97 -5.42 5.64
N PHE A 228 -4.12 -5.31 4.32
CA PHE A 228 -3.12 -4.68 3.45
C PHE A 228 -3.79 -3.75 2.43
N PHE A 229 -2.97 -2.91 1.81
CA PHE A 229 -3.25 -2.41 0.48
C PHE A 229 -1.97 -2.40 -0.35
N THR A 230 -2.10 -2.58 -1.66
CA THR A 230 -0.99 -2.60 -2.61
C THR A 230 -1.24 -1.60 -3.71
N VAL A 231 -0.27 -0.73 -4.01
CA VAL A 231 -0.36 0.23 -5.10
C VAL A 231 0.25 -0.37 -6.35
N TRP A 232 -0.49 -0.28 -7.46
CA TRP A 232 -0.15 -0.88 -8.74
C TRP A 232 -0.05 0.18 -9.84
N HIS A 233 0.89 -0.03 -10.76
CA HIS A 233 1.04 0.79 -11.96
C HIS A 233 1.30 -0.08 -13.20
N ARG A 234 0.90 0.40 -14.38
CA ARG A 234 1.27 -0.15 -15.68
C ARG A 234 1.45 0.96 -16.70
N ALA A 235 2.29 0.73 -17.71
CA ALA A 235 2.63 1.76 -18.69
C ALA A 235 1.45 2.15 -19.61
N SER A 236 0.51 1.23 -19.85
CA SER A 236 -0.69 1.44 -20.66
C SER A 236 -1.75 0.40 -20.28
N PRO A 237 -3.01 0.55 -20.73
CA PRO A 237 -4.08 -0.42 -20.48
C PRO A 237 -3.80 -1.86 -20.96
N ASP A 238 -2.86 -2.05 -21.88
CA ASP A 238 -2.47 -3.36 -22.41
C ASP A 238 -1.19 -3.92 -21.76
N ALA A 239 -0.47 -3.08 -21.01
CA ALA A 239 0.74 -3.50 -20.31
C ALA A 239 0.40 -4.28 -19.02
N PRO A 240 1.28 -5.18 -18.55
CA PRO A 240 1.04 -5.88 -17.30
C PRO A 240 1.06 -4.92 -16.11
N TRP A 241 0.16 -5.14 -15.16
CA TRP A 241 0.22 -4.51 -13.85
C TRP A 241 1.48 -4.93 -13.10
N ARG A 242 2.15 -3.94 -12.49
CA ARG A 242 3.27 -4.14 -11.57
C ARG A 242 2.98 -3.45 -10.25
N TYR A 243 3.21 -4.12 -9.12
CA TYR A 243 3.13 -3.42 -7.84
C TYR A 243 4.29 -2.41 -7.76
N VAL A 244 4.02 -1.25 -7.18
CA VAL A 244 4.98 -0.14 -7.05
C VAL A 244 5.12 0.35 -5.61
N ALA A 245 4.17 0.08 -4.72
CA ALA A 245 4.30 0.41 -3.30
C ALA A 245 3.47 -0.50 -2.40
N GLU A 246 4.05 -0.96 -1.28
CA GLU A 246 3.43 -1.82 -0.25
C GLU A 246 3.89 -1.49 1.18
#